data_AF-A0A6I5VF10-F1
#
_entry.id   AF-A0A6I5VF10-F1
#
_cell.length_a   1.000
_cell.length_b   1.000
_cell.length_c   1.000
_cell.angle_alpha   90.00
_cell.angle_beta   90.00
_cell.angle_gamma   90.00
#
_symmetry.space_group_name_H-M   'P 1'
#
loop_
_entity.id
_entity.type
_entity.pdbx_description
1 polymer ?
#
loop_
_entity_poly.entity_id
_entity_poly.type
_entity_poly.pdbx_seq_one_letter_code
_entity_poly.pdbx_strand_id
1 'polypeptide(L)'
;MTDTADGATRPARPADTGPVDAGPIIVVTAIALSPLARGVLADRLGPGHVVVDIRDAGDAADIVLIPPASPQLLGSLRAMFPRARLLITEFTDDAFGAAFAGPVAQSINSGADGYFVAPTIDELASATQRAGQEREPFAELTGGRDAGRTSARPQLPHPSTSAGSRDATPSAVHIDLPSWAEQLGVDIELLRRLAAPLLSQLEQQGLEVSLIGSPKHPATSR
;
A
#
# COMPACT_ATOMS: atom_id res chain seq x y z
N MET A 1 71.68 -0.08 -45.90
CA MET A 1 71.31 1.26 -45.40
C MET A 1 69.80 1.27 -45.33
N THR A 2 69.26 1.63 -44.15
CA THR A 2 67.85 1.58 -43.65
C THR A 2 67.24 0.17 -43.52
N ASP A 3 67.00 -0.38 -42.32
CA ASP A 3 66.02 0.01 -41.25
C ASP A 3 64.58 -0.40 -41.70
N THR A 4 63.78 -1.17 -40.96
CA THR A 4 63.22 -0.85 -39.63
C THR A 4 62.62 -2.11 -38.98
N ALA A 5 62.89 -2.29 -37.68
CA ALA A 5 62.12 -3.14 -36.77
C ALA A 5 61.06 -2.28 -36.06
N ASP A 6 59.79 -2.67 -36.13
CA ASP A 6 58.69 -1.97 -35.44
C ASP A 6 58.35 -2.71 -34.13
N GLY A 7 58.84 -2.14 -33.04
CA GLY A 7 58.55 -2.54 -31.67
C GLY A 7 57.83 -1.41 -30.94
N ALA A 8 56.62 -1.72 -30.49
CA ALA A 8 55.90 -1.20 -29.33
C ALA A 8 55.93 0.32 -29.05
N THR A 9 54.75 0.96 -29.06
CA THR A 9 54.21 1.74 -27.92
C THR A 9 52.71 1.97 -28.12
N ARG A 10 51.88 1.32 -27.31
CA ARG A 10 50.44 1.64 -27.18
C ARG A 10 50.32 2.86 -26.27
N PRO A 11 49.57 3.91 -26.65
CA PRO A 11 49.44 5.11 -25.82
C PRO A 11 48.75 4.78 -24.49
N ALA A 12 49.25 5.41 -23.44
CA ALA A 12 48.77 5.30 -22.07
C ALA A 12 47.28 5.63 -21.96
N ARG A 13 46.56 4.80 -21.21
CA ARG A 13 45.18 5.05 -20.77
C ARG A 13 45.20 6.21 -19.75
N PRO A 14 44.38 7.26 -19.90
CA PRO A 14 44.29 8.30 -18.89
C PRO A 14 43.73 7.75 -17.57
N ALA A 15 44.24 8.37 -16.51
CA ALA A 15 44.06 8.14 -15.09
C ALA A 15 42.64 7.79 -14.62
N ASP A 16 42.61 6.80 -13.72
CA ASP A 16 41.90 6.80 -12.44
C ASP A 16 40.98 8.00 -12.17
N THR A 17 39.69 7.83 -12.41
CA THR A 17 38.65 8.64 -11.78
C THR A 17 38.18 7.89 -10.55
N GLY A 18 38.74 8.24 -9.38
CA GLY A 18 38.21 7.80 -8.09
C GLY A 18 36.72 8.17 -7.94
N PRO A 19 35.99 7.57 -6.99
CA PRO A 19 34.58 7.85 -6.79
C PRO A 19 34.42 9.33 -6.46
N VAL A 20 33.65 10.05 -7.28
CA VAL A 20 33.13 11.37 -6.91
C VAL A 20 32.26 11.11 -5.69
N ASP A 21 32.61 11.73 -4.56
CA ASP A 21 31.93 11.57 -3.28
C ASP A 21 30.49 12.13 -3.43
N ALA A 22 29.59 11.30 -3.94
CA ALA A 22 28.17 11.63 -4.03
C ALA A 22 27.70 11.77 -2.59
N GLY A 23 27.21 12.96 -2.23
CA GLY A 23 26.71 13.25 -0.89
C GLY A 23 25.66 12.22 -0.41
N PRO A 24 25.27 12.27 0.88
CA PRO A 24 24.35 11.29 1.43
C PRO A 24 23.02 11.26 0.68
N ILE A 25 22.44 10.07 0.52
CA ILE A 25 21.10 9.85 -0.01
C ILE A 25 20.09 10.39 1.01
N ILE A 26 19.29 11.36 0.59
CA ILE A 26 18.31 12.04 1.44
C ILE A 26 16.95 11.35 1.27
N VAL A 27 16.50 10.71 2.34
CA VAL A 27 15.19 10.06 2.45
C VAL A 27 14.28 10.94 3.29
N VAL A 28 13.27 11.53 2.66
CA VAL A 28 12.25 12.33 3.34
C VAL A 28 11.07 11.46 3.72
N THR A 29 10.55 11.60 4.93
CA THR A 29 9.35 10.91 5.40
C THR A 29 8.18 11.89 5.45
N ALA A 30 7.21 11.72 4.56
CA ALA A 30 5.88 12.34 4.66
C ALA A 30 4.96 11.55 5.61
N ILE A 31 5.48 10.45 6.16
CA ILE A 31 4.89 9.67 7.24
C ILE A 31 5.43 10.24 8.56
N ALA A 32 4.56 10.39 9.55
CA ALA A 32 4.91 10.96 10.86
C ALA A 32 5.73 9.96 11.71
N LEU A 33 6.98 9.69 11.33
CA LEU A 33 7.89 8.87 12.11
C LEU A 33 8.50 9.68 13.25
N SER A 34 8.53 9.07 14.45
CA SER A 34 9.22 9.65 15.59
C SER A 34 10.72 9.85 15.29
N PRO A 35 11.42 10.77 15.98
CA PRO A 35 12.86 10.95 15.79
C PRO A 35 13.65 9.65 15.99
N LEU A 36 13.24 8.83 16.96
CA LEU A 36 13.84 7.52 17.22
C LEU A 36 13.60 6.55 16.05
N ALA A 37 12.37 6.48 15.52
CA ALA A 37 12.04 5.64 14.38
C ALA A 37 12.83 6.04 13.12
N ARG A 38 13.01 7.36 12.88
CA ARG A 38 13.83 7.87 11.78
C ARG A 38 15.31 7.49 11.95
N GLY A 39 15.85 7.58 13.16
CA GLY A 39 17.21 7.15 13.46
C GLY A 39 17.42 5.66 13.18
N VAL A 40 16.52 4.81 13.68
CA VAL A 40 16.55 3.37 13.41
C VAL A 40 16.42 3.09 11.90
N LEU A 41 15.53 3.78 11.19
CA LEU A 41 15.40 3.61 9.75
C LEU A 41 16.68 3.99 9.01
N ALA A 42 17.32 5.10 9.37
CA ALA A 42 18.60 5.52 8.79
C ALA A 42 19.69 4.45 9.03
N ASP A 43 19.80 3.94 10.25
CA ASP A 43 20.75 2.88 10.61
C ASP A 43 20.51 1.60 9.80
N ARG A 44 19.24 1.25 9.54
CA ARG A 44 18.86 0.06 8.75
C ARG A 44 19.10 0.24 7.25
N LEU A 45 18.95 1.45 6.73
CA LEU A 45 19.31 1.78 5.34
C LEU A 45 20.82 1.74 5.12
N GLY A 46 21.60 1.94 6.18
CA GLY A 46 23.04 1.83 6.18
C GLY A 46 23.76 3.15 5.90
N PRO A 47 25.10 3.13 5.93
CA PRO A 47 25.90 4.34 5.80
C PRO A 47 25.61 5.08 4.48
N GLY A 48 25.66 6.41 4.54
CA GLY A 48 25.35 7.28 3.41
C GLY A 48 23.87 7.61 3.24
N HIS A 49 22.99 7.20 4.15
CA HIS A 49 21.59 7.62 4.17
C HIS A 49 21.30 8.61 5.30
N VAL A 50 20.46 9.60 5.01
CA VAL A 50 19.92 10.51 6.01
C VAL A 50 18.40 10.49 5.90
N VAL A 51 17.72 10.27 7.03
CA VAL A 51 16.25 10.24 7.10
C VAL A 51 15.74 11.51 7.77
N VAL A 52 14.93 12.29 7.05
CA VAL A 52 14.44 13.61 7.49
C VAL A 52 12.91 13.64 7.44
N ASP A 53 12.28 14.33 8.39
CA ASP A 53 10.84 14.57 8.34
C ASP A 53 10.53 15.62 7.28
N ILE A 54 9.43 15.47 6.54
CA ILE A 54 9.05 16.42 5.49
C ILE A 54 8.94 17.87 5.97
N ARG A 55 8.62 18.11 7.25
CA ARG A 55 8.52 19.45 7.84
C ARG A 55 9.89 20.12 8.02
N ASP A 56 10.94 19.31 8.12
CA ASP A 56 12.32 19.74 8.29
C ASP A 56 13.10 19.65 6.96
N ALA A 57 12.48 19.09 5.92
CA ALA A 57 13.12 18.85 4.64
C ALA A 57 13.17 20.13 3.78
N GLY A 58 14.31 20.38 3.13
CA GLY A 58 14.40 21.29 1.99
C GLY A 58 13.83 20.64 0.72
N ASP A 59 14.14 21.20 -0.45
CA ASP A 59 13.71 20.66 -1.76
C ASP A 59 14.63 19.55 -2.31
N ALA A 60 15.76 19.30 -1.64
CA ALA A 60 16.72 18.26 -1.99
C ALA A 60 16.37 16.94 -1.30
N ALA A 61 15.58 16.11 -1.98
CA ALA A 61 15.34 14.71 -1.59
C ALA A 61 15.64 13.78 -2.77
N ASP A 62 16.21 12.61 -2.47
CA ASP A 62 16.37 11.53 -3.44
C ASP A 62 15.17 10.58 -3.40
N ILE A 63 14.61 10.37 -2.20
CA ILE A 63 13.45 9.52 -1.95
C ILE A 63 12.50 10.24 -1.01
N VAL A 64 11.19 10.15 -1.28
CA VAL A 64 10.15 10.55 -0.34
C VAL A 64 9.27 9.35 -0.05
N LEU A 65 9.19 8.93 1.21
CA LEU A 65 8.27 7.91 1.69
C LEU A 65 6.94 8.56 2.04
N ILE A 66 5.86 8.10 1.41
CA ILE A 66 4.54 8.74 1.45
C ILE A 66 3.52 7.70 1.92
N PRO A 67 2.62 8.04 2.84
CA PRO A 67 1.47 7.17 3.09
C PRO A 67 0.56 7.11 1.85
N PRO A 68 -0.41 6.17 1.79
CA PRO A 68 -1.49 6.27 0.82
C PRO A 68 -2.13 7.66 0.87
N ALA A 69 -2.14 8.34 -0.28
CA ALA A 69 -2.52 9.75 -0.38
C ALA A 69 -3.33 10.01 -1.65
N SER A 70 -4.07 11.12 -1.66
CA SER A 70 -4.83 11.52 -2.83
C SER A 70 -3.93 11.92 -4.01
N PRO A 71 -4.42 11.83 -5.26
CA PRO A 71 -3.67 12.31 -6.42
C PRO A 71 -3.27 13.79 -6.31
N GLN A 72 -4.10 14.62 -5.68
CA GLN A 72 -3.81 16.03 -5.45
C GLN A 72 -2.60 16.21 -4.52
N LEU A 73 -2.54 15.47 -3.41
CA LEU A 73 -1.39 15.53 -2.50
C LEU A 73 -0.13 15.00 -3.18
N LEU A 74 -0.24 13.92 -3.95
CA LEU A 74 0.89 13.39 -4.72
C LEU A 74 1.43 14.40 -5.74
N GLY A 75 0.53 15.15 -6.40
CA GLY A 75 0.89 16.26 -7.29
C GLY A 75 1.65 17.37 -6.56
N SER A 76 1.19 17.77 -5.37
CA SER A 76 1.89 18.75 -4.53
C SER A 76 3.27 18.27 -4.08
N LEU A 77 3.39 17.01 -3.68
CA LEU A 77 4.67 16.40 -3.29
C LEU A 77 5.63 16.28 -4.49
N ARG A 78 5.11 15.97 -5.68
CA ARG A 78 5.90 15.97 -6.92
C ARG A 78 6.42 17.37 -7.26
N ALA A 79 5.63 18.41 -7.05
CA ALA A 79 6.06 19.79 -7.26
C ALA A 79 7.13 20.23 -6.24
N MET A 80 6.99 19.81 -4.97
CA MET A 80 7.95 20.08 -3.90
C MET A 80 9.27 19.33 -4.11
N PHE A 81 9.21 18.09 -4.59
CA PHE A 81 10.36 17.21 -4.80
C PHE A 81 10.42 16.73 -6.26
N PRO A 82 10.79 17.61 -7.21
CA PRO A 82 10.70 17.31 -8.64
C PRO A 82 11.64 16.20 -9.09
N ARG A 83 12.77 16.02 -8.38
CA ARG A 83 13.79 15.00 -8.71
C ARG A 83 13.70 13.72 -7.86
N ALA A 84 12.92 13.73 -6.78
CA ALA A 84 12.87 12.60 -5.87
C ALA A 84 12.06 11.42 -6.42
N ARG A 85 12.38 10.22 -5.97
CA ARG A 85 11.49 9.06 -6.14
C ARG A 85 10.42 9.11 -5.05
N LEU A 86 9.15 9.22 -5.46
CA LEU A 86 8.01 9.18 -4.55
C LEU A 86 7.63 7.70 -4.37
N LEU A 87 7.74 7.18 -3.15
CA LEU A 87 7.40 5.80 -2.81
C LEU A 87 6.19 5.80 -1.88
N ILE A 88 5.09 5.20 -2.33
CA ILE A 88 3.92 4.99 -1.49
C ILE A 88 4.16 3.73 -0.66
N THR A 89 4.04 3.84 0.65
CA THR A 89 4.23 2.72 1.57
C THR A 89 3.16 2.69 2.63
N GLU A 90 2.70 1.48 2.93
CA GLU A 90 1.97 1.16 4.15
C GLU A 90 2.98 0.58 5.14
N PHE A 91 2.92 1.02 6.40
CA PHE A 91 3.90 0.61 7.41
C PHE A 91 3.28 0.60 8.79
N THR A 92 3.39 -0.53 9.48
CA THR A 92 2.97 -0.67 10.88
C THR A 92 4.12 -1.28 11.67
N ASP A 93 4.46 -0.63 12.78
CA ASP A 93 5.44 -1.11 13.75
C ASP A 93 5.09 -0.54 15.13
N ASP A 94 4.49 -1.40 15.96
CA ASP A 94 4.07 -1.05 17.31
C ASP A 94 5.25 -0.65 18.20
N ALA A 95 6.45 -1.19 17.96
CA ALA A 95 7.65 -0.87 18.75
C ALA A 95 8.08 0.60 18.57
N PHE A 96 7.71 1.19 17.43
CA PHE A 96 7.99 2.59 17.11
C PHE A 96 6.73 3.47 17.08
N GLY A 97 5.58 2.92 17.49
CA GLY A 97 4.29 3.63 17.46
C GLY A 97 3.84 4.02 16.05
N ALA A 98 4.27 3.27 15.03
CA ALA A 98 3.92 3.52 13.64
C ALA A 98 2.69 2.70 13.28
N ALA A 99 1.60 3.37 12.87
CA ALA A 99 0.36 2.72 12.49
C ALA A 99 -0.17 3.33 11.18
N PHE A 100 0.57 3.14 10.10
CA PHE A 100 0.27 3.67 8.76
C PHE A 100 -0.23 2.57 7.83
N ALA A 101 -1.16 1.75 8.34
CA ALA A 101 -1.88 0.77 7.55
C ALA A 101 -2.81 1.49 6.56
N GLY A 102 -2.71 1.13 5.28
CA GLY A 102 -3.59 1.65 4.26
C GLY A 102 -4.71 0.69 3.89
N PRO A 103 -5.46 1.01 2.83
CA PRO A 103 -6.58 0.18 2.37
C PRO A 103 -6.17 -1.26 2.04
N VAL A 104 -4.93 -1.47 1.57
CA VAL A 104 -4.46 -2.83 1.24
C VAL A 104 -4.26 -3.63 2.52
N ALA A 105 -3.49 -3.12 3.49
CA ALA A 105 -3.30 -3.77 4.77
C ALA A 105 -4.63 -3.99 5.51
N GLN A 106 -5.56 -3.03 5.46
CA GLN A 106 -6.90 -3.19 6.04
C GLN A 106 -7.68 -4.33 5.39
N SER A 107 -7.62 -4.46 4.07
CA SER A 107 -8.31 -5.54 3.34
C SER A 107 -7.75 -6.91 3.71
N ILE A 108 -6.42 -7.02 3.78
CA ILE A 108 -5.73 -8.24 4.22
C ILE A 108 -6.10 -8.58 5.67
N ASN A 109 -6.05 -7.60 6.59
CA ASN A 109 -6.44 -7.80 7.99
C ASN A 109 -7.93 -8.15 8.17
N SER A 110 -8.77 -7.82 7.19
CA SER A 110 -10.20 -8.17 7.17
C SER A 110 -10.47 -9.56 6.58
N GLY A 111 -9.43 -10.31 6.21
CA GLY A 111 -9.54 -11.68 5.71
C GLY A 111 -9.46 -11.82 4.20
N ALA A 112 -9.01 -10.81 3.45
CA ALA A 112 -8.68 -11.01 2.05
C ALA A 112 -7.49 -11.99 1.92
N ASP A 113 -7.63 -13.01 1.08
CA ASP A 113 -6.58 -14.01 0.84
C ASP A 113 -5.37 -13.46 0.07
N GLY A 114 -5.48 -12.26 -0.51
CA GLY A 114 -4.43 -11.68 -1.32
C GLY A 114 -4.69 -10.32 -1.92
N TYR A 115 -3.62 -9.72 -2.44
CA TYR A 115 -3.63 -8.49 -3.24
C TYR A 115 -2.67 -8.62 -4.43
N PHE A 116 -3.09 -8.15 -5.60
CA PHE A 116 -2.24 -8.08 -6.78
C PHE A 116 -2.68 -6.93 -7.69
N VAL A 117 -1.76 -6.49 -8.54
CA VAL A 117 -2.00 -5.46 -9.56
C VAL A 117 -1.87 -6.11 -10.93
N ALA A 118 -2.91 -5.97 -11.75
CA ALA A 118 -2.91 -6.44 -13.13
C ALA A 118 -3.20 -5.26 -14.08
N PRO A 119 -2.22 -4.81 -14.89
CA PRO A 119 -2.41 -3.71 -15.83
C PRO A 119 -3.22 -4.12 -17.07
N THR A 120 -3.35 -5.42 -17.34
CA THR A 120 -4.09 -5.96 -18.50
C THR A 120 -5.05 -7.07 -18.10
N ILE A 121 -6.05 -7.32 -18.93
CA ILE A 121 -7.03 -8.40 -18.70
C ILE A 121 -6.38 -9.78 -18.77
N ASP A 122 -5.35 -9.95 -19.59
CA ASP A 122 -4.62 -11.21 -19.72
C ASP A 122 -3.80 -11.51 -18.46
N GLU A 123 -3.19 -10.48 -17.88
CA GLU A 123 -2.48 -10.57 -16.60
C GLU A 123 -3.44 -10.85 -15.44
N LEU A 124 -4.64 -10.23 -15.46
CA LEU A 124 -5.68 -10.50 -14.49
C LEU A 124 -6.15 -11.96 -14.57
N ALA A 125 -6.47 -12.44 -15.77
CA ALA A 125 -6.90 -13.82 -16.00
C ALA A 125 -5.82 -14.82 -15.54
N SER A 126 -4.55 -14.52 -15.82
CA SER A 126 -3.41 -15.35 -15.41
C SER A 126 -3.24 -15.38 -13.88
N ALA A 127 -3.37 -14.24 -13.21
CA ALA A 127 -3.31 -14.15 -11.76
C ALA A 127 -4.46 -14.91 -11.10
N THR A 128 -5.70 -14.74 -11.59
CA THR A 128 -6.87 -15.44 -11.06
C THR A 128 -6.80 -16.96 -11.27
N GLN A 129 -6.30 -17.42 -12.43
CA GLN A 129 -6.11 -18.85 -12.67
C GLN A 129 -5.12 -19.48 -11.69
N ARG A 130 -3.98 -18.81 -11.42
CA ARG A 130 -3.02 -19.27 -10.41
C ARG A 130 -3.66 -19.34 -9.02
N ALA A 131 -4.37 -18.29 -8.61
CA ALA A 131 -5.06 -18.25 -7.32
C ALA A 131 -6.11 -19.38 -7.16
N GLY A 132 -6.78 -19.79 -8.24
CA GLY A 132 -7.73 -20.91 -8.21
C GLY A 132 -7.09 -22.31 -8.15
N GLN A 133 -5.79 -22.42 -8.46
CA GLN A 133 -5.05 -23.68 -8.44
C GLN A 133 -4.21 -23.86 -7.16
N GLU A 134 -3.84 -22.76 -6.51
CA GLU A 134 -3.06 -22.74 -5.28
C GLU A 134 -3.98 -22.84 -4.04
N ARG A 135 -3.61 -23.65 -3.06
CA ARG A 135 -4.33 -23.79 -1.76
C ARG A 135 -3.80 -22.85 -0.66
N GLU A 136 -2.78 -22.04 -0.97
CA GLU A 136 -2.05 -21.19 -0.03
C GLU A 136 -2.36 -19.71 -0.28
N PRO A 137 -2.22 -18.82 0.73
CA PRO A 137 -2.54 -17.40 0.60
C PRO A 137 -1.67 -16.69 -0.45
N PHE A 138 -2.32 -15.88 -1.28
CA PHE A 138 -1.78 -15.29 -2.49
C PHE A 138 -1.23 -13.88 -2.20
N ALA A 139 0.08 -13.71 -2.07
CA ALA A 139 0.67 -12.37 -1.93
C ALA A 139 1.70 -12.12 -3.02
N GLU A 140 1.39 -11.26 -4.00
CA GLU A 140 2.46 -10.72 -4.84
C GLU A 140 2.19 -9.30 -5.40
N LEU A 141 3.02 -8.36 -4.96
CA LEU A 141 3.24 -7.08 -5.65
C LEU A 141 4.36 -7.27 -6.68
N THR A 142 4.04 -7.44 -7.96
CA THR A 142 5.02 -7.24 -9.04
C THR A 142 4.77 -5.89 -9.71
N GLY A 143 5.53 -4.89 -9.27
CA GLY A 143 5.67 -3.63 -9.99
C GLY A 143 6.54 -3.82 -11.24
N GLY A 144 6.00 -4.48 -12.27
CA GLY A 144 6.45 -4.43 -13.68
C GLY A 144 7.91 -4.77 -14.02
N ARG A 145 8.06 -5.90 -14.74
CA ARG A 145 9.18 -6.39 -15.58
C ARG A 145 10.52 -6.72 -14.87
N ASP A 146 10.76 -8.03 -14.76
CA ASP A 146 12.02 -8.70 -14.41
C ASP A 146 12.64 -8.38 -13.04
N ALA A 147 12.25 -9.16 -12.03
CA ALA A 147 13.16 -9.52 -10.94
C ALA A 147 12.78 -10.89 -10.39
N GLY A 148 13.52 -11.91 -10.81
CA GLY A 148 13.36 -13.27 -10.31
C GLY A 148 13.69 -13.41 -8.83
N ARG A 149 13.00 -14.38 -8.20
CA ARG A 149 13.33 -15.05 -6.93
C ARG A 149 13.72 -14.14 -5.76
N THR A 150 12.89 -14.13 -4.72
CA THR A 150 13.10 -14.93 -3.49
C THR A 150 11.93 -14.71 -2.54
N SER A 151 11.11 -15.75 -2.35
CA SER A 151 10.07 -15.79 -1.32
C SER A 151 10.75 -15.99 0.04
N ALA A 152 10.96 -14.92 0.81
CA ALA A 152 11.29 -15.01 2.22
C ALA A 152 10.03 -14.66 3.03
N ARG A 153 9.46 -15.70 3.65
CA ARG A 153 8.24 -15.70 4.46
C ARG A 153 8.50 -15.09 5.85
N PRO A 154 7.78 -14.05 6.29
CA PRO A 154 7.67 -13.72 7.71
C PRO A 154 6.50 -14.53 8.30
N GLN A 155 6.76 -15.41 9.27
CA GLN A 155 5.71 -15.94 10.14
C GLN A 155 5.35 -14.87 11.17
N LEU A 156 4.07 -14.47 11.21
CA LEU A 156 3.53 -13.63 12.27
C LEU A 156 2.90 -14.50 13.37
N PRO A 157 3.14 -14.19 14.67
CA PRO A 157 2.51 -14.88 15.78
C PRO A 157 1.04 -14.45 15.98
N HIS A 158 0.19 -15.41 16.36
CA HIS A 158 -1.22 -15.19 16.69
C HIS A 158 -1.37 -14.35 17.98
N PRO A 159 -2.19 -13.28 17.99
CA PRO A 159 -2.59 -12.64 19.23
C PRO A 159 -3.73 -13.42 19.92
N SER A 160 -3.47 -13.83 21.15
CA SER A 160 -4.48 -14.30 22.11
C SER A 160 -5.46 -13.16 22.42
N THR A 161 -6.74 -13.36 22.14
CA THR A 161 -7.83 -12.45 22.51
C THR A 161 -8.06 -12.47 24.02
N SER A 162 -7.90 -11.32 24.67
CA SER A 162 -8.54 -11.02 25.96
C SER A 162 -9.57 -9.90 25.78
N ALA A 163 -10.76 -10.17 26.29
CA ALA A 163 -11.93 -9.31 26.24
C ALA A 163 -11.74 -8.05 27.09
N GLY A 164 -12.24 -6.91 26.59
CA GLY A 164 -12.31 -5.65 27.30
C GLY A 164 -13.44 -4.78 26.76
N SER A 165 -14.57 -4.85 27.46
CA SER A 165 -15.80 -4.06 27.27
C SER A 165 -15.55 -2.54 27.28
N ARG A 166 -16.18 -1.81 26.34
CA ARG A 166 -16.64 -0.42 26.52
C ARG A 166 -17.94 -0.19 25.78
N ASP A 167 -18.93 0.29 26.53
CA ASP A 167 -20.20 0.84 26.08
C ASP A 167 -20.03 1.82 24.91
N ALA A 168 -20.64 1.49 23.78
CA ALA A 168 -21.02 2.45 22.75
C ALA A 168 -22.43 2.07 22.31
N THR A 169 -23.37 3.01 22.42
CA THR A 169 -24.72 2.89 21.86
C THR A 169 -24.65 2.45 20.39
N PRO A 170 -25.47 1.49 19.94
CA PRO A 170 -25.41 0.99 18.58
C PRO A 170 -25.69 2.14 17.61
N SER A 171 -24.69 2.46 16.78
CA SER A 171 -24.87 3.42 15.70
C SER A 171 -25.66 2.73 14.59
N ALA A 172 -26.92 3.11 14.42
CA ALA A 172 -27.76 2.53 13.37
C ALA A 172 -27.18 2.83 11.98
N VAL A 173 -27.02 1.79 11.16
CA VAL A 173 -26.52 1.89 9.80
C VAL A 173 -27.73 1.98 8.86
N HIS A 174 -27.84 3.11 8.16
CA HIS A 174 -28.92 3.35 7.20
C HIS A 174 -28.44 3.07 5.77
N ILE A 175 -29.12 2.17 5.05
CA ILE A 175 -28.77 1.79 3.68
C ILE A 175 -29.96 2.09 2.77
N ASP A 176 -29.75 2.99 1.81
CA ASP A 176 -30.73 3.39 0.80
C ASP A 176 -30.45 2.67 -0.53
N LEU A 177 -30.92 1.42 -0.60
CA LEU A 177 -30.75 0.57 -1.78
C LEU A 177 -31.39 1.17 -3.05
N PRO A 178 -32.58 1.81 -3.00
CA PRO A 178 -33.13 2.52 -4.16
C PRO A 178 -32.19 3.58 -4.74
N SER A 179 -31.66 4.47 -3.89
CA SER A 179 -30.75 5.53 -4.35
C SER A 179 -29.45 4.95 -4.94
N TRP A 180 -28.93 3.86 -4.36
CA TRP A 180 -27.74 3.19 -4.88
C TRP A 180 -27.99 2.48 -6.22
N ALA A 181 -29.16 1.85 -6.38
CA ALA A 181 -29.54 1.21 -7.64
C ALA A 181 -29.62 2.23 -8.79
N GLU A 182 -30.19 3.41 -8.51
CA GLU A 182 -30.26 4.52 -9.48
C GLU A 182 -28.87 5.06 -9.83
N GLN A 183 -28.01 5.32 -8.84
CA GLN A 183 -26.66 5.83 -9.05
C GLN A 183 -25.76 4.85 -9.82
N LEU A 184 -25.90 3.55 -9.57
CA LEU A 184 -25.09 2.52 -10.18
C LEU A 184 -25.67 2.00 -11.50
N GLY A 185 -26.91 2.37 -11.85
CA GLY A 185 -27.60 1.88 -13.04
C GLY A 185 -27.84 0.36 -13.01
N VAL A 186 -28.02 -0.21 -11.81
CA VAL A 186 -28.18 -1.66 -11.59
C VAL A 186 -29.58 -1.97 -11.08
N ASP A 187 -30.01 -3.21 -11.31
CA ASP A 187 -31.28 -3.70 -10.78
C ASP A 187 -31.25 -3.78 -9.23
N ILE A 188 -32.31 -3.29 -8.60
CA ILE A 188 -32.41 -3.22 -7.13
C ILE A 188 -32.48 -4.60 -6.47
N GLU A 189 -33.04 -5.60 -7.14
CA GLU A 189 -33.12 -6.97 -6.63
C GLU A 189 -31.75 -7.66 -6.70
N LEU A 190 -30.99 -7.37 -7.76
CA LEU A 190 -29.59 -7.77 -7.83
C LEU A 190 -28.77 -7.13 -6.72
N LEU A 191 -28.92 -5.82 -6.50
CA LEU A 191 -28.22 -5.09 -5.43
C LEU A 191 -28.59 -5.66 -4.05
N ARG A 192 -29.86 -5.97 -3.81
CA ARG A 192 -30.34 -6.59 -2.56
C ARG A 192 -29.69 -7.97 -2.34
N ARG A 193 -29.63 -8.81 -3.38
CA ARG A 193 -29.02 -10.14 -3.28
C ARG A 193 -27.53 -10.07 -2.97
N LEU A 194 -26.83 -9.08 -3.52
CA LEU A 194 -25.40 -8.83 -3.25
C LEU A 194 -25.17 -8.24 -1.86
N ALA A 195 -26.11 -7.42 -1.37
CA ALA A 195 -26.03 -6.82 -0.04
C ALA A 195 -26.39 -7.79 1.10
N ALA A 196 -27.14 -8.86 0.83
CA ALA A 196 -27.64 -9.79 1.85
C ALA A 196 -26.55 -10.35 2.80
N PRO A 197 -25.38 -10.81 2.32
CA PRO A 197 -24.33 -11.31 3.21
C PRO A 197 -23.76 -10.22 4.14
N LEU A 198 -23.63 -8.99 3.61
CA LEU A 198 -23.15 -7.84 4.37
C LEU A 198 -24.15 -7.44 5.47
N LEU A 199 -25.45 -7.42 5.15
CA LEU A 199 -26.52 -7.12 6.11
C LEU A 199 -26.50 -8.13 7.26
N SER A 200 -26.41 -9.43 6.97
CA SER A 200 -26.32 -10.47 7.99
C SER A 200 -25.08 -10.34 8.87
N GLN A 201 -23.94 -9.91 8.30
CA GLN A 201 -22.72 -9.68 9.06
C GLN A 201 -22.85 -8.48 10.02
N LEU A 202 -23.47 -7.38 9.57
CA LEU A 202 -23.69 -6.20 10.42
C LEU A 202 -24.64 -6.51 11.59
N GLU A 203 -25.71 -7.27 11.34
CA GLU A 203 -26.63 -7.72 12.38
C GLU A 203 -25.93 -8.63 13.42
N GLN A 204 -25.06 -9.54 12.97
CA GLN A 204 -24.26 -10.39 13.85
C GLN A 204 -23.27 -9.60 14.72
N GLN A 205 -22.87 -8.41 14.28
CA GLN A 205 -22.03 -7.48 15.04
C GLN A 205 -22.84 -6.59 16.01
N GLY A 206 -24.15 -6.81 16.12
CA GLY A 206 -25.03 -6.04 16.99
C GLY A 206 -25.32 -4.62 16.49
N LEU A 207 -25.05 -4.34 15.20
CA LEU A 207 -25.40 -3.08 14.57
C LEU A 207 -26.86 -3.13 14.11
N GLU A 208 -27.64 -2.11 14.46
CA GLU A 208 -29.00 -1.96 13.97
C GLU A 208 -28.94 -1.48 12.52
N VAL A 209 -29.40 -2.31 11.57
CA VAL A 209 -29.38 -1.95 10.15
C VAL A 209 -30.81 -1.61 9.70
N SER A 210 -30.99 -0.44 9.09
CA SER A 210 -32.27 0.01 8.55
C SER A 210 -32.17 0.20 7.04
N LEU A 211 -32.95 -0.59 6.30
CA LEU A 211 -33.14 -0.40 4.87
C LEU A 211 -34.17 0.71 4.66
N ILE A 212 -33.72 1.84 4.12
CA ILE A 212 -34.62 2.94 3.76
C ILE A 212 -35.34 2.53 2.46
N GLY A 213 -36.68 2.54 2.49
CA GLY A 213 -37.51 2.31 1.30
C GLY A 213 -38.36 1.02 1.28
N SER A 214 -38.43 0.25 2.37
CA SER A 214 -39.44 -0.82 2.47
C SER A 214 -40.86 -0.23 2.46
N PRO A 215 -41.82 -0.75 1.66
CA PRO A 215 -43.19 -0.29 1.74
C PRO A 215 -43.73 -0.50 3.16
N LYS A 216 -44.36 0.52 3.74
CA LYS A 216 -45.17 0.35 4.96
C LYS A 216 -46.19 -0.75 4.68
N HIS A 217 -46.10 -1.87 5.39
CA HIS A 217 -47.20 -2.84 5.40
C HIS A 217 -48.47 -2.09 5.81
N PRO A 218 -49.59 -2.20 5.06
CA PRO A 218 -50.85 -1.67 5.54
C PRO A 218 -51.22 -2.44 6.81
N ALA A 219 -51.52 -1.68 7.87
CA ALA A 219 -52.05 -2.23 9.11
C ALA A 219 -53.31 -3.04 8.78
N THR A 220 -53.24 -4.36 8.96
CA THR A 220 -54.42 -5.22 8.96
C THR A 220 -55.29 -4.83 10.14
N SER A 221 -56.37 -4.08 9.86
CA SER A 221 -57.52 -4.01 10.76
C SER A 221 -58.37 -5.26 10.58
N ARG A 222 -58.54 -6.02 11.65
CA ARG A 222 -59.76 -6.78 11.93
C ARG A 222 -59.96 -6.91 13.42
#